data_AF-A0A1F9PJX9-F1
#
_entry.id   AF-A0A1F9PJX9-F1
#
_cell.length_a   1.000
_cell.length_b   1.000
_cell.length_c   1.000
_cell.angle_alpha   90.00
_cell.angle_beta   90.00
_cell.angle_gamma   90.00
#
_symmetry.space_group_name_H-M   'P 1'
#
loop_
_entity.id
_entity.type
_entity.pdbx_description
1 polymer ?
#
loop_
_entity_poly.entity_id
_entity_poly.type
_entity_poly.pdbx_seq_one_letter_code
_entity_poly.pdbx_strand_id
1 'polypeptide(L)'
;MSFKKAVAIAAAAGALAAISVPAMALENEFHGTFGFNTTFSNFQDGGSGDFSPIGRSDKKMNNYIEQRARLQYTAKASDDLKLVTHFELDTRFGVAAGAGDLDTDAISLETKNVYLDFNLGKNFNTKLGLQPYTDTIKGVFITADLPAIMTTTTLGAYKLNLGYSRFNEQIEADGRLGGNNKDLFIWDNIFAVNKDTKAAFSYYFLADYAAGSTGAGPATYILNSHTADQAILLNTFALSGESKIGPATLSGFAAMQAGHQKLTGPGNTSKQFHGWAANVAAKVAAGPGTAKASFLFTSGNNSTSGSHYKGWITSTVNSYNEGGMMILARNTANSPGSTDRYIRRNVTNIAVASLGYDAKLSDKLYLNGNLGFGWTPASGEVAKNSSDFMGTEMNLETGYKVYSNLTLKAQAAYMILGGLYKDTATNDATKNPENPYTMRLLAAFAF
;
A
#
# COMPACT_ATOMS: atom_id res chain seq x y z
N MET A 1 -48.61 -41.93 35.05
CA MET A 1 -47.23 -41.48 35.31
C MET A 1 -47.24 -40.70 36.63
N SER A 2 -46.40 -41.01 37.64
CA SER A 2 -46.51 -40.33 38.95
C SER A 2 -46.13 -38.85 38.84
N PHE A 3 -46.76 -37.98 39.64
CA PHE A 3 -46.57 -36.53 39.61
C PHE A 3 -45.08 -36.12 39.71
N LYS A 4 -44.27 -36.90 40.43
CA LYS A 4 -42.81 -36.73 40.54
C LYS A 4 -42.06 -36.93 39.21
N LYS A 5 -42.51 -37.85 38.36
CA LYS A 5 -41.91 -38.07 37.02
C LYS A 5 -42.30 -36.98 36.02
N ALA A 6 -43.51 -36.45 36.12
CA ALA A 6 -43.96 -35.34 35.27
C ALA A 6 -43.23 -34.03 35.57
N VAL A 7 -43.01 -33.71 36.86
CA VAL A 7 -42.24 -32.53 37.28
C VAL A 7 -40.77 -32.64 36.91
N ALA A 8 -40.16 -33.83 37.00
CA ALA A 8 -38.78 -34.03 36.57
C ALA A 8 -38.58 -33.88 35.05
N ILE A 9 -39.54 -34.34 34.24
CA ILE A 9 -39.51 -34.18 32.77
C ILE A 9 -39.74 -32.72 32.39
N ALA A 10 -40.67 -32.01 33.04
CA ALA A 10 -40.91 -30.59 32.80
C ALA A 10 -39.72 -29.71 33.24
N ALA A 11 -39.04 -30.05 34.33
CA ALA A 11 -37.83 -29.37 34.77
C ALA A 11 -36.64 -29.65 33.84
N ALA A 12 -36.51 -30.88 33.32
CA ALA A 12 -35.48 -31.23 32.34
C ALA A 12 -35.74 -30.58 30.96
N ALA A 13 -37.00 -30.52 30.51
CA ALA A 13 -37.40 -29.82 29.29
C ALA A 13 -37.30 -28.30 29.43
N GLY A 14 -37.62 -27.74 30.60
CA GLY A 14 -37.44 -26.33 30.93
C GLY A 14 -35.96 -25.95 31.06
N ALA A 15 -35.11 -26.83 31.60
CA ALA A 15 -33.66 -26.65 31.60
C ALA A 15 -33.10 -26.74 30.18
N LEU A 16 -33.51 -27.71 29.36
CA LEU A 16 -33.10 -27.81 27.95
C LEU A 16 -33.59 -26.61 27.11
N ALA A 17 -34.78 -26.07 27.41
CA ALA A 17 -35.31 -24.87 26.78
C ALA A 17 -34.63 -23.57 27.27
N ALA A 18 -34.16 -23.54 28.53
CA ALA A 18 -33.39 -22.44 29.10
C ALA A 18 -31.90 -22.50 28.72
N ILE A 19 -31.39 -23.64 28.26
CA ILE A 19 -30.08 -23.76 27.59
C ILE A 19 -30.25 -23.55 26.07
N SER A 20 -31.47 -23.64 25.53
CA SER A 20 -31.83 -23.23 24.17
C SER A 20 -32.28 -21.77 24.10
N VAL A 21 -31.69 -20.88 24.90
CA VAL A 21 -31.40 -19.54 24.36
C VAL A 21 -30.67 -19.81 23.05
N PRO A 22 -30.98 -19.15 21.91
CA PRO A 22 -30.09 -19.25 20.77
C PRO A 22 -28.72 -18.81 21.28
N ALA A 23 -27.86 -19.79 21.55
CA ALA A 23 -26.44 -19.60 21.52
C ALA A 23 -26.20 -19.19 20.07
N MET A 24 -26.34 -17.89 19.81
CA MET A 24 -25.55 -17.21 18.80
C MET A 24 -24.13 -17.55 19.23
N ALA A 25 -23.65 -18.71 18.78
CA ALA A 25 -22.31 -19.17 19.06
C ALA A 25 -21.46 -18.20 18.25
N LEU A 26 -21.15 -17.07 18.89
CA LEU A 26 -20.25 -16.06 18.36
C LEU A 26 -18.97 -16.82 18.07
N GLU A 27 -18.72 -17.06 16.80
CA GLU A 27 -17.46 -17.64 16.38
C GLU A 27 -16.43 -16.51 16.44
N ASN A 28 -15.37 -16.76 17.20
CA ASN A 28 -14.32 -15.80 17.46
C ASN A 28 -13.06 -16.29 16.74
N GLU A 29 -12.59 -15.51 15.78
CA GLU A 29 -11.30 -15.78 15.12
C GLU A 29 -10.26 -14.80 15.63
N PHE A 30 -9.10 -15.33 16.00
CA PHE A 30 -7.93 -14.55 16.39
C PHE A 30 -6.82 -14.85 15.39
N HIS A 31 -6.28 -13.79 14.80
CA HIS A 31 -5.13 -13.85 13.94
C HIS A 31 -4.14 -12.76 14.33
N GLY A 32 -2.88 -12.93 13.97
CA GLY A 32 -1.94 -11.86 14.17
C GLY A 32 -0.59 -12.11 13.56
N THR A 33 0.23 -11.07 13.63
CA THR A 33 1.63 -11.14 13.24
C THR A 33 2.50 -10.40 14.24
N PHE A 34 3.69 -10.91 14.49
CA PHE A 34 4.75 -10.18 15.17
C PHE A 34 5.97 -10.11 14.27
N GLY A 35 6.41 -8.90 13.96
CA GLY A 35 7.61 -8.60 13.21
C GLY A 35 8.65 -7.98 14.11
N PHE A 36 9.89 -8.45 14.00
CA PHE A 36 11.07 -7.81 14.56
C PHE A 36 12.03 -7.49 13.40
N ASN A 37 12.68 -6.33 13.44
CA ASN A 37 13.56 -5.86 12.40
C ASN A 37 14.73 -5.06 12.96
N THR A 38 15.94 -5.45 12.60
CA THR A 38 17.15 -4.64 12.76
C THR A 38 17.60 -4.13 11.41
N THR A 39 17.69 -2.81 11.26
CA THR A 39 18.14 -2.16 10.02
C THR A 39 19.56 -1.64 10.18
N PHE A 40 20.40 -1.84 9.16
CA PHE A 40 21.70 -1.21 8.96
C PHE A 40 21.68 -0.48 7.62
N SER A 41 21.97 0.82 7.58
CA SER A 41 21.83 1.60 6.33
C SER A 41 22.64 2.89 6.36
N ASN A 42 22.98 3.46 5.21
CA ASN A 42 23.48 4.84 5.11
C ASN A 42 22.38 5.87 4.75
N PHE A 43 21.13 5.43 4.49
CA PHE A 43 20.05 6.31 4.04
C PHE A 43 18.74 6.18 4.83
N GLN A 44 18.42 4.98 5.35
CA GLN A 44 17.30 4.82 6.28
C GLN A 44 17.63 5.55 7.57
N ASP A 45 16.66 6.23 8.18
CA ASP A 45 16.88 7.05 9.38
C ASP A 45 15.77 6.88 10.43
N GLY A 46 14.97 5.83 10.30
CA GLY A 46 13.77 5.64 11.11
C GLY A 46 12.60 6.57 10.71
N GLY A 47 12.71 7.35 9.64
CA GLY A 47 11.61 8.12 9.06
C GLY A 47 10.91 7.38 7.92
N SER A 48 9.72 7.85 7.54
CA SER A 48 9.04 7.41 6.30
C SER A 48 9.11 8.53 5.26
N GLY A 49 9.33 8.21 3.99
CA GLY A 49 9.29 9.25 2.96
C GLY A 49 10.07 8.93 1.70
N ASP A 50 10.05 9.88 0.76
CA ASP A 50 11.06 9.94 -0.28
C ASP A 50 12.43 10.19 0.36
N PHE A 51 13.46 9.54 -0.19
CA PHE A 51 14.86 9.79 0.10
C PHE A 51 15.46 10.49 -1.12
N SER A 52 16.02 11.68 -0.89
CA SER A 52 16.79 12.40 -1.90
C SER A 52 18.28 12.18 -1.66
N PRO A 53 19.01 11.57 -2.61
CA PRO A 53 20.48 11.49 -2.56
C PRO A 53 21.17 12.85 -2.71
N ILE A 54 20.47 13.84 -3.29
CA ILE A 54 21.01 15.19 -3.51
C ILE A 54 21.54 15.73 -2.19
N GLY A 55 22.76 16.24 -2.23
CA GLY A 55 23.38 16.86 -1.07
C GLY A 55 23.96 15.89 -0.06
N ARG A 56 24.28 14.65 -0.43
CA ARG A 56 24.77 13.63 0.53
C ARG A 56 26.04 12.94 0.01
N SER A 57 27.21 13.54 0.24
CA SER A 57 28.50 12.95 -0.17
C SER A 57 28.97 11.82 0.76
N ASP A 58 28.66 11.90 2.06
CA ASP A 58 29.26 11.01 3.06
C ASP A 58 28.25 10.73 4.19
N LYS A 59 27.56 9.59 4.12
CA LYS A 59 26.64 9.15 5.17
C LYS A 59 27.24 7.94 5.88
N LYS A 60 27.60 8.16 7.14
CA LYS A 60 27.94 7.05 8.03
C LYS A 60 26.76 6.07 8.09
N MET A 61 27.08 4.79 8.13
CA MET A 61 26.11 3.76 8.48
C MET A 61 25.45 4.10 9.81
N ASN A 62 24.14 3.99 9.86
CA ASN A 62 23.37 3.94 11.09
C ASN A 62 22.70 2.58 11.24
N ASN A 63 22.16 2.36 12.43
CA ASN A 63 21.35 1.19 12.72
C ASN A 63 20.24 1.55 13.69
N TYR A 64 19.12 0.83 13.58
CA TYR A 64 18.01 0.91 14.52
C TYR A 64 17.24 -0.41 14.55
N ILE A 65 16.47 -0.61 15.62
CA ILE A 65 15.70 -1.82 15.88
C ILE A 65 14.24 -1.43 16.05
N GLU A 66 13.36 -2.19 15.41
CA GLU A 66 11.92 -2.01 15.47
C GLU A 66 11.21 -3.34 15.67
N GLN A 67 10.04 -3.25 16.30
CA GLN A 67 9.07 -4.32 16.34
C GLN A 67 7.69 -3.79 15.94
N ARG A 68 6.89 -4.69 15.38
CA ARG A 68 5.50 -4.44 15.01
C ARG A 68 4.66 -5.65 15.37
N ALA A 69 3.69 -5.48 16.26
CA ALA A 69 2.66 -6.47 16.51
C ALA A 69 1.36 -6.05 15.83
N ARG A 70 0.66 -7.02 15.25
CA ARG A 70 -0.67 -6.84 14.66
C ARG A 70 -1.59 -7.88 15.22
N LEU A 71 -2.70 -7.41 15.76
CA LEU A 71 -3.73 -8.24 16.38
C LEU A 71 -5.02 -8.05 15.61
N GLN A 72 -5.51 -9.13 15.01
CA GLN A 72 -6.78 -9.16 14.31
C GLN A 72 -7.75 -10.02 15.09
N TYR A 73 -8.94 -9.48 15.30
CA TYR A 73 -10.05 -10.18 15.91
C TYR A 73 -11.27 -10.08 14.99
N THR A 74 -11.92 -11.21 14.74
CA THR A 74 -13.16 -11.26 13.97
C THR A 74 -14.25 -11.90 14.82
N ALA A 75 -15.30 -11.14 15.10
CA ALA A 75 -16.51 -11.65 15.73
C ALA A 75 -17.54 -11.97 14.64
N LYS A 76 -17.81 -13.25 14.39
CA LYS A 76 -18.87 -13.68 13.47
C LYS A 76 -20.17 -13.83 14.25
N ALA A 77 -21.13 -12.96 13.94
CA ALA A 77 -22.48 -13.02 14.51
C ALA A 77 -23.35 -14.04 13.77
N SER A 78 -23.10 -14.26 12.48
CA SER A 78 -23.70 -15.30 11.62
C SER A 78 -22.80 -15.58 10.40
N ASP A 79 -23.19 -16.54 9.55
CA ASP A 79 -22.53 -16.80 8.27
C ASP A 79 -22.50 -15.58 7.34
N ASP A 80 -23.45 -14.65 7.53
CA ASP A 80 -23.65 -13.47 6.69
C ASP A 80 -23.27 -12.16 7.40
N LEU A 81 -22.78 -12.18 8.64
CA LEU A 81 -22.43 -10.97 9.38
C LEU A 81 -21.23 -11.18 10.29
N LYS A 82 -20.19 -10.37 10.11
CA LYS A 82 -19.05 -10.30 11.02
C LYS A 82 -18.57 -8.87 11.25
N LEU A 83 -18.00 -8.65 12.43
CA LEU A 83 -17.21 -7.48 12.78
C LEU A 83 -15.73 -7.85 12.71
N VAL A 84 -14.96 -7.10 11.92
CA VAL A 84 -13.51 -7.28 11.80
C VAL A 84 -12.82 -6.10 12.48
N THR A 85 -11.92 -6.40 13.41
CA THR A 85 -11.04 -5.41 14.05
C THR A 85 -9.57 -5.79 13.86
N HIS A 86 -8.73 -4.78 13.71
CA HIS A 86 -7.30 -4.93 13.54
C HIS A 86 -6.58 -3.78 14.24
N PHE A 87 -5.68 -4.12 15.15
CA PHE A 87 -4.82 -3.19 15.86
C PHE A 87 -3.36 -3.39 15.50
N GLU A 88 -2.59 -2.30 15.48
CA GLU A 88 -1.16 -2.28 15.24
C GLU A 88 -0.45 -1.70 16.46
N LEU A 89 0.64 -2.33 16.89
CA LEU A 89 1.55 -1.83 17.92
C LEU A 89 2.93 -1.68 17.31
N ASP A 90 3.37 -0.44 17.14
CA ASP A 90 4.65 -0.10 16.56
C ASP A 90 5.60 0.41 17.62
N THR A 91 6.84 -0.09 17.62
CA THR A 91 7.84 0.36 18.59
C THR A 91 9.22 0.37 17.95
N ARG A 92 9.92 1.51 18.04
CA ARG A 92 11.35 1.62 17.75
C ARG A 92 12.13 1.75 19.05
N PHE A 93 13.16 0.93 19.20
CA PHE A 93 13.94 0.88 20.43
C PHE A 93 14.80 2.14 20.57
N GLY A 94 14.88 2.70 21.77
CA GLY A 94 15.68 3.88 22.10
C GLY A 94 15.10 5.21 21.65
N VAL A 95 13.77 5.29 21.45
CA VAL A 95 13.08 6.55 21.10
C VAL A 95 12.30 7.06 22.30
N ALA A 96 12.65 8.27 22.76
CA ALA A 96 12.03 8.92 23.92
C ALA A 96 10.51 9.21 23.77
N ALA A 97 9.98 9.15 22.54
CA ALA A 97 8.57 9.31 22.25
C ALA A 97 7.97 7.97 21.80
N GLY A 98 7.01 7.44 22.57
CA GLY A 98 6.34 6.17 22.30
C GLY A 98 6.84 5.02 23.19
N ALA A 99 6.39 3.80 22.94
CA ALA A 99 6.66 2.62 23.79
C ALA A 99 8.10 2.06 23.68
N GLY A 100 9.05 2.88 23.21
CA GLY A 100 10.40 2.48 22.84
C GLY A 100 11.51 2.95 23.78
N ASP A 101 11.19 3.69 24.84
CA ASP A 101 12.14 4.21 25.82
C ASP A 101 12.29 3.29 27.05
N LEU A 102 13.15 3.65 28.00
CA LEU A 102 13.18 3.07 29.33
C LEU A 102 11.81 3.25 30.00
N ASP A 103 11.31 2.19 30.66
CA ASP A 103 9.97 2.17 31.28
C ASP A 103 8.85 2.30 30.23
N THR A 104 8.66 1.23 29.44
CA THR A 104 7.86 1.19 28.20
C THR A 104 6.34 1.22 28.42
N ASP A 105 5.81 2.17 29.20
CA ASP A 105 4.38 2.30 29.53
C ASP A 105 3.59 3.24 28.59
N ALA A 106 4.25 3.78 27.57
CA ALA A 106 3.63 4.71 26.63
C ALA A 106 2.59 4.05 25.70
N ILE A 107 1.62 4.86 25.25
CA ILE A 107 0.57 4.46 24.33
C ILE A 107 1.16 4.18 22.94
N SER A 108 0.99 2.96 22.44
CA SER A 108 1.47 2.52 21.10
C SER A 108 0.42 1.77 20.27
N LEU A 109 -0.82 1.67 20.76
CA LEU A 109 -1.89 0.94 20.10
C LEU A 109 -2.61 1.83 19.06
N GLU A 110 -2.52 1.45 17.80
CA GLU A 110 -3.18 2.11 16.67
C GLU A 110 -4.32 1.25 16.14
N THR A 111 -5.43 1.89 15.76
CA THR A 111 -6.52 1.20 15.05
C THR A 111 -6.22 1.19 13.56
N LYS A 112 -6.07 -0.01 12.99
CA LYS A 112 -5.83 -0.18 11.56
C LYS A 112 -7.14 -0.39 10.81
N ASN A 113 -7.96 -1.33 11.26
CA ASN A 113 -9.25 -1.63 10.64
C ASN A 113 -10.33 -1.86 11.70
N VAL A 114 -11.53 -1.36 11.44
CA VAL A 114 -12.77 -1.65 12.19
C VAL A 114 -13.92 -1.52 11.21
N TYR A 115 -14.51 -2.64 10.81
CA TYR A 115 -15.61 -2.63 9.84
C TYR A 115 -16.55 -3.82 10.02
N LEU A 116 -17.81 -3.60 9.65
CA LEU A 116 -18.77 -4.67 9.42
C LEU A 116 -18.56 -5.24 8.02
N ASP A 117 -18.63 -6.56 7.89
CA ASP A 117 -18.58 -7.30 6.64
C ASP A 117 -19.77 -8.24 6.62
N PHE A 118 -20.68 -8.05 5.66
CA PHE A 118 -21.94 -8.76 5.65
C PHE A 118 -22.44 -9.05 4.24
N ASN A 119 -23.14 -10.17 4.09
CA ASN A 119 -23.76 -10.57 2.84
C ASN A 119 -25.21 -10.07 2.78
N LEU A 120 -25.60 -9.58 1.60
CA LEU A 120 -26.99 -9.22 1.28
C LEU A 120 -27.51 -10.22 0.24
N GLY A 121 -27.79 -11.44 0.70
CA GLY A 121 -28.07 -12.59 -0.17
C GLY A 121 -26.80 -13.16 -0.79
N LYS A 122 -26.95 -14.07 -1.77
CA LYS A 122 -25.85 -14.93 -2.25
C LYS A 122 -24.78 -14.19 -3.07
N ASN A 123 -25.13 -13.07 -3.70
CA ASN A 123 -24.30 -12.44 -4.71
C ASN A 123 -23.73 -11.10 -4.27
N PHE A 124 -24.14 -10.57 -3.11
CA PHE A 124 -23.76 -9.24 -2.64
C PHE A 124 -23.06 -9.34 -1.30
N ASN A 125 -21.90 -8.71 -1.19
CA ASN A 125 -21.17 -8.53 0.06
C ASN A 125 -20.89 -7.05 0.25
N THR A 126 -21.15 -6.52 1.43
CA THR A 126 -20.90 -5.12 1.76
C THR A 126 -19.99 -5.03 2.98
N LYS A 127 -19.01 -4.12 2.89
CA LYS A 127 -18.14 -3.73 3.98
C LYS A 127 -18.37 -2.27 4.34
N LEU A 128 -18.54 -1.98 5.63
CA LEU A 128 -18.81 -0.66 6.16
C LEU A 128 -17.89 -0.36 7.34
N GLY A 129 -16.99 0.62 7.17
CA GLY A 129 -16.08 1.08 8.22
C GLY A 129 -14.66 1.37 7.73
N LEU A 130 -13.70 1.38 8.65
CA LEU A 130 -12.27 1.53 8.37
C LEU A 130 -11.73 0.19 7.84
N GLN A 131 -11.41 0.13 6.56
CA GLN A 131 -11.08 -1.13 5.87
C GLN A 131 -9.92 -0.96 4.87
N PRO A 132 -9.15 -2.03 4.59
CA PRO A 132 -8.11 -1.97 3.58
C PRO A 132 -8.71 -1.94 2.17
N TYR A 133 -8.11 -1.13 1.29
CA TYR A 133 -8.44 -1.08 -0.12
C TYR A 133 -7.17 -0.94 -0.97
N THR A 134 -7.12 -1.69 -2.07
CA THR A 134 -6.08 -1.60 -3.09
C THR A 134 -6.77 -1.59 -4.45
N ASP A 135 -6.39 -0.64 -5.30
CA ASP A 135 -6.93 -0.53 -6.66
C ASP A 135 -6.58 -1.73 -7.56
N THR A 136 -7.25 -1.85 -8.71
CA THR A 136 -6.99 -2.90 -9.71
C THR A 136 -5.76 -2.65 -10.58
N ILE A 137 -5.09 -1.51 -10.38
CA ILE A 137 -3.83 -1.13 -11.04
C ILE A 137 -2.64 -1.30 -10.10
N LYS A 138 -2.71 -2.35 -9.28
CA LYS A 138 -1.63 -2.86 -8.42
C LYS A 138 -1.17 -1.88 -7.34
N GLY A 139 -2.08 -1.02 -6.85
CA GLY A 139 -1.82 -0.07 -5.77
C GLY A 139 -1.13 1.21 -6.21
N VAL A 140 -1.01 1.46 -7.51
CA VAL A 140 -0.29 2.61 -8.08
C VAL A 140 -1.05 3.91 -7.91
N PHE A 141 -2.38 3.89 -7.90
CA PHE A 141 -3.18 5.06 -7.54
C PHE A 141 -3.40 5.12 -6.02
N ILE A 142 -3.85 4.00 -5.42
CA ILE A 142 -4.15 3.90 -4.00
C ILE A 142 -4.00 2.46 -3.46
N THR A 143 -3.33 2.36 -2.31
CA THR A 143 -3.34 1.18 -1.45
C THR A 143 -3.30 1.61 0.02
N ALA A 144 -4.46 1.69 0.65
CA ALA A 144 -4.61 2.34 1.95
C ALA A 144 -5.67 1.66 2.82
N ASP A 145 -5.60 1.91 4.12
CA ASP A 145 -6.73 1.71 5.03
C ASP A 145 -7.61 2.97 4.97
N LEU A 146 -8.89 2.82 4.64
CA LEU A 146 -9.79 3.94 4.36
C LEU A 146 -11.12 3.77 5.11
N PRO A 147 -11.73 4.85 5.63
CA PRO A 147 -13.16 4.86 5.96
C PRO A 147 -13.97 4.75 4.67
N ALA A 148 -14.66 3.63 4.47
CA ALA A 148 -15.39 3.39 3.24
C ALA A 148 -16.64 2.55 3.46
N ILE A 149 -17.58 2.71 2.53
CA ILE A 149 -18.58 1.70 2.20
C ILE A 149 -18.20 1.08 0.87
N MET A 150 -18.11 -0.25 0.83
CA MET A 150 -17.71 -1.01 -0.35
C MET A 150 -18.69 -2.15 -0.56
N THR A 151 -19.28 -2.26 -1.74
CA THR A 151 -20.15 -3.39 -2.10
C THR A 151 -19.55 -4.15 -3.26
N THR A 152 -19.41 -5.46 -3.08
CA THR A 152 -19.00 -6.41 -4.10
C THR A 152 -20.22 -7.20 -4.56
N THR A 153 -20.48 -7.21 -5.87
CA THR A 153 -21.51 -8.05 -6.51
C THR A 153 -20.83 -9.10 -7.39
N THR A 154 -21.14 -10.39 -7.21
CA THR A 154 -20.60 -11.48 -8.04
C THR A 154 -21.73 -12.19 -8.78
N LEU A 155 -21.66 -12.20 -10.12
CA LEU A 155 -22.64 -12.79 -11.03
C LEU A 155 -21.92 -13.68 -12.05
N GLY A 156 -21.71 -14.95 -11.70
CA GLY A 156 -20.97 -15.89 -12.55
C GLY A 156 -19.54 -15.41 -12.80
N ALA A 157 -19.20 -15.16 -14.07
CA ALA A 157 -17.88 -14.66 -14.48
C ALA A 157 -17.66 -13.17 -14.19
N TYR A 158 -18.71 -12.42 -13.86
CA TYR A 158 -18.65 -10.98 -13.64
C TYR A 158 -18.58 -10.64 -12.14
N LYS A 159 -17.72 -9.69 -11.78
CA LYS A 159 -17.60 -9.12 -10.44
C LYS A 159 -17.56 -7.59 -10.52
N LEU A 160 -18.44 -6.94 -9.78
CA LEU A 160 -18.54 -5.49 -9.67
C LEU A 160 -18.17 -5.06 -8.24
N ASN A 161 -17.17 -4.19 -8.09
CA ASN A 161 -16.94 -3.48 -6.83
C ASN A 161 -17.38 -2.03 -7.00
N LEU A 162 -18.28 -1.58 -6.12
CA LEU A 162 -18.65 -0.18 -5.99
C LEU A 162 -18.23 0.31 -4.62
N GLY A 163 -17.75 1.55 -4.55
CA GLY A 163 -17.25 2.10 -3.31
C GLY A 163 -17.37 3.61 -3.20
N TYR A 164 -17.50 4.06 -1.97
CA TYR A 164 -17.37 5.46 -1.59
C TYR A 164 -16.53 5.56 -0.32
N SER A 165 -15.58 6.47 -0.32
CA SER A 165 -14.74 6.80 0.83
C SER A 165 -14.64 8.30 0.99
N ARG A 166 -14.82 8.79 2.21
CA ARG A 166 -14.38 10.13 2.61
C ARG A 166 -13.23 9.97 3.57
N PHE A 167 -12.00 10.10 3.08
CA PHE A 167 -10.81 9.78 3.86
C PHE A 167 -10.14 11.01 4.48
N ASN A 168 -10.68 12.20 4.23
CA ASN A 168 -10.26 13.42 4.89
C ASN A 168 -11.39 14.47 4.83
N GLU A 169 -11.46 15.30 5.86
CA GLU A 169 -12.43 16.38 6.01
C GLU A 169 -11.81 17.50 6.84
N GLN A 170 -11.96 18.73 6.38
CA GLN A 170 -11.58 19.93 7.12
C GLN A 170 -12.84 20.58 7.67
N ILE A 171 -12.83 20.86 8.97
CA ILE A 171 -13.88 21.65 9.62
C ILE A 171 -13.81 23.07 9.07
N GLU A 172 -14.94 23.58 8.58
CA GLU A 172 -15.06 24.97 8.11
C GLU A 172 -14.97 25.97 9.27
N ALA A 173 -14.70 27.24 8.98
CA ALA A 173 -14.54 28.27 10.01
C ALA A 173 -15.79 28.48 10.88
N ASP A 174 -16.98 28.17 10.34
CA ASP A 174 -18.27 28.20 11.03
C ASP A 174 -18.60 26.90 11.77
N GLY A 175 -17.69 25.92 11.78
CA GLY A 175 -17.88 24.61 12.39
C GLY A 175 -18.63 23.60 11.50
N ARG A 176 -18.99 23.96 10.26
CA ARG A 176 -19.68 23.06 9.34
C ARG A 176 -18.76 21.93 8.87
N LEU A 177 -19.34 20.74 8.76
CA LEU A 177 -18.75 19.56 8.14
C LEU A 177 -19.34 19.34 6.74
N GLY A 178 -18.59 18.70 5.86
CA GLY A 178 -19.03 18.20 4.57
C GLY A 178 -18.73 19.09 3.37
N GLY A 179 -18.29 20.34 3.54
CA GLY A 179 -17.94 21.24 2.43
C GLY A 179 -16.49 21.12 1.95
N ASN A 180 -15.55 20.80 2.85
CA ASN A 180 -14.12 20.73 2.56
C ASN A 180 -13.60 19.30 2.76
N ASN A 181 -13.91 18.40 1.83
CA ASN A 181 -13.72 16.95 1.96
C ASN A 181 -12.85 16.36 0.85
N LYS A 182 -12.27 15.19 1.11
CA LYS A 182 -11.64 14.32 0.12
C LYS A 182 -12.45 13.05 -0.05
N ASP A 183 -13.21 13.01 -1.13
CA ASP A 183 -14.07 11.88 -1.47
C ASP A 183 -13.45 11.07 -2.62
N LEU A 184 -13.49 9.75 -2.49
CA LEU A 184 -13.11 8.80 -3.52
C LEU A 184 -14.30 7.91 -3.86
N PHE A 185 -14.69 7.91 -5.12
CA PHE A 185 -15.66 7.00 -5.69
C PHE A 185 -14.93 5.90 -6.46
N ILE A 186 -15.33 4.66 -6.23
CA ILE A 186 -14.68 3.46 -6.76
C ILE A 186 -15.68 2.69 -7.61
N TRP A 187 -15.25 2.32 -8.81
CA TRP A 187 -15.98 1.42 -9.69
C TRP A 187 -15.02 0.47 -10.40
N ASP A 188 -14.99 -0.79 -9.97
CA ASP A 188 -14.21 -1.85 -10.62
C ASP A 188 -15.13 -2.89 -11.26
N ASN A 189 -14.94 -3.13 -12.56
CA ASN A 189 -15.66 -4.14 -13.33
C ASN A 189 -14.67 -5.22 -13.71
N ILE A 190 -14.78 -6.39 -13.10
CA ILE A 190 -13.86 -7.51 -13.31
C ILE A 190 -14.62 -8.63 -14.03
N PHE A 191 -14.03 -9.16 -15.09
CA PHE A 191 -14.59 -10.25 -15.87
C PHE A 191 -13.59 -11.40 -16.01
N ALA A 192 -13.97 -12.58 -15.52
CA ALA A 192 -13.25 -13.82 -15.75
C ALA A 192 -13.61 -14.35 -17.14
N VAL A 193 -12.79 -14.02 -18.14
CA VAL A 193 -12.96 -14.49 -19.53
C VAL A 193 -12.95 -16.03 -19.57
N ASN A 194 -12.10 -16.65 -18.76
CA ASN A 194 -12.07 -18.09 -18.47
C ASN A 194 -11.35 -18.33 -17.12
N LYS A 195 -11.08 -19.58 -16.76
CA LYS A 195 -10.40 -19.94 -15.50
C LYS A 195 -8.97 -19.42 -15.35
N ASP A 196 -8.31 -19.11 -16.47
CA ASP A 196 -6.91 -18.70 -16.56
C ASP A 196 -6.76 -17.22 -16.92
N THR A 197 -7.84 -16.53 -17.33
CA THR A 197 -7.78 -15.16 -17.85
C THR A 197 -8.86 -14.29 -17.21
N LYS A 198 -8.44 -13.15 -16.64
CA LYS A 198 -9.32 -12.09 -16.15
C LYS A 198 -8.92 -10.75 -16.73
N ALA A 199 -9.91 -9.90 -16.97
CA ALA A 199 -9.73 -8.50 -17.35
C ALA A 199 -10.54 -7.62 -16.40
N ALA A 200 -10.12 -6.38 -16.21
CA ALA A 200 -10.89 -5.40 -15.47
C ALA A 200 -10.90 -4.05 -16.18
N PHE A 201 -12.03 -3.37 -16.09
CA PHE A 201 -12.16 -1.94 -16.35
C PHE A 201 -12.49 -1.25 -15.03
N SER A 202 -11.68 -0.27 -14.67
CA SER A 202 -11.84 0.47 -13.42
C SER A 202 -11.93 1.96 -13.67
N TYR A 203 -12.75 2.61 -12.86
CA TYR A 203 -12.93 4.04 -12.81
C TYR A 203 -12.85 4.51 -11.35
N TYR A 204 -12.02 5.51 -11.12
CA TYR A 204 -11.88 6.18 -9.84
C TYR A 204 -12.14 7.67 -10.03
N PHE A 205 -13.01 8.24 -9.21
CA PHE A 205 -13.22 9.67 -9.16
C PHE A 205 -12.80 10.20 -7.80
N LEU A 206 -11.78 11.04 -7.77
CA LEU A 206 -11.32 11.75 -6.59
C LEU A 206 -11.81 13.19 -6.67
N ALA A 207 -12.60 13.59 -5.68
CA ALA A 207 -13.03 14.96 -5.47
C ALA A 207 -12.42 15.48 -4.16
N ASP A 208 -11.45 16.39 -4.28
CA ASP A 208 -10.74 17.00 -3.17
C ASP A 208 -11.11 18.49 -3.10
N TYR A 209 -11.88 18.84 -2.09
CA TYR A 209 -12.28 20.19 -1.73
C TYR A 209 -11.59 20.66 -0.44
N ALA A 210 -10.72 19.83 0.16
CA ALA A 210 -10.06 20.16 1.41
C ALA A 210 -8.79 20.99 1.16
N ALA A 211 -8.40 21.87 2.09
CA ALA A 211 -7.09 22.51 1.96
C ALA A 211 -5.96 21.47 2.16
N GLY A 212 -4.87 21.65 1.43
CA GLY A 212 -3.73 20.74 1.33
C GLY A 212 -2.96 20.49 2.63
N SER A 213 -3.18 21.30 3.67
CA SER A 213 -2.64 21.04 5.02
C SER A 213 -3.32 19.86 5.72
N THR A 214 -4.38 19.29 5.14
CA THR A 214 -5.08 18.12 5.67
C THR A 214 -4.79 16.89 4.80
N GLY A 215 -4.41 15.77 5.43
CA GLY A 215 -4.20 14.48 4.76
C GLY A 215 -2.82 13.85 5.00
N ALA A 216 -2.62 12.64 4.48
CA ALA A 216 -1.34 11.94 4.58
C ALA A 216 -0.34 12.46 3.52
N GLY A 217 0.90 12.75 3.92
CA GLY A 217 2.02 13.06 3.03
C GLY A 217 2.49 14.53 3.03
N PRO A 218 3.71 14.82 2.55
CA PRO A 218 4.29 16.16 2.58
C PRO A 218 3.51 17.16 1.71
N ALA A 219 3.56 18.43 2.12
CA ALA A 219 2.89 19.59 1.50
C ALA A 219 3.41 19.94 0.10
N THR A 220 4.31 19.15 -0.48
CA THR A 220 4.85 19.33 -1.84
C THR A 220 4.10 18.52 -2.89
N TYR A 221 3.27 17.55 -2.50
CA TYR A 221 2.43 16.79 -3.43
C TYR A 221 1.15 17.55 -3.77
N ILE A 222 0.67 17.44 -5.02
CA ILE A 222 -0.50 18.19 -5.52
C ILE A 222 -1.74 18.04 -4.62
N LEU A 223 -2.04 16.83 -4.15
CA LEU A 223 -3.19 16.59 -3.26
C LEU A 223 -3.01 17.24 -1.87
N ASN A 224 -1.82 17.69 -1.52
CA ASN A 224 -1.50 18.32 -0.23
C ASN A 224 -0.95 19.76 -0.42
N SER A 225 -1.06 20.33 -1.62
CA SER A 225 -0.49 21.64 -1.96
C SER A 225 -1.50 22.54 -2.69
N HIS A 226 -2.70 22.68 -2.13
CA HIS A 226 -3.77 23.50 -2.68
C HIS A 226 -4.65 24.11 -1.58
N THR A 227 -5.41 25.16 -1.89
CA THR A 227 -6.45 25.69 -0.99
C THR A 227 -7.80 25.02 -1.24
N ALA A 228 -8.77 25.17 -0.34
CA ALA A 228 -10.12 24.65 -0.55
C ALA A 228 -10.78 25.21 -1.84
N ASP A 229 -10.48 26.47 -2.19
CA ASP A 229 -10.92 27.10 -3.44
C ASP A 229 -10.30 26.45 -4.69
N GLN A 230 -9.13 25.82 -4.54
CA GLN A 230 -8.39 25.14 -5.59
C GLN A 230 -8.75 23.65 -5.68
N ALA A 231 -10.04 23.34 -5.59
CA ALA A 231 -10.54 21.97 -5.61
C ALA A 231 -9.98 21.14 -6.78
N ILE A 232 -9.63 19.89 -6.50
CA ILE A 232 -9.09 18.92 -7.45
C ILE A 232 -10.18 17.91 -7.77
N LEU A 233 -10.56 17.85 -9.04
CA LEU A 233 -11.47 16.83 -9.57
C LEU A 233 -10.68 15.96 -10.54
N LEU A 234 -10.39 14.71 -10.14
CA LEU A 234 -9.53 13.79 -10.87
C LEU A 234 -10.26 12.51 -11.21
N ASN A 235 -10.35 12.22 -12.49
CA ASN A 235 -10.88 10.99 -13.06
C ASN A 235 -9.70 10.09 -13.41
N THR A 236 -9.71 8.85 -12.94
CA THR A 236 -8.75 7.81 -13.32
C THR A 236 -9.49 6.69 -14.02
N PHE A 237 -9.11 6.38 -15.25
CA PHE A 237 -9.63 5.26 -16.03
C PHE A 237 -8.54 4.23 -16.19
N ALA A 238 -8.87 2.96 -16.02
CA ALA A 238 -7.89 1.88 -16.12
C ALA A 238 -8.47 0.65 -16.82
N LEU A 239 -7.60 -0.01 -17.58
CA LEU A 239 -7.78 -1.37 -18.06
C LEU A 239 -6.67 -2.22 -17.45
N SER A 240 -7.01 -3.32 -16.80
CA SER A 240 -6.05 -4.28 -16.28
C SER A 240 -6.40 -5.70 -16.68
N GLY A 241 -5.41 -6.58 -16.64
CA GLY A 241 -5.60 -7.97 -17.02
C GLY A 241 -4.52 -8.87 -16.48
N GLU A 242 -4.87 -10.15 -16.35
CA GLU A 242 -3.96 -11.22 -15.97
C GLU A 242 -4.38 -12.49 -16.72
N SER A 243 -3.40 -13.17 -17.28
CA SER A 243 -3.60 -14.43 -17.98
C SER A 243 -2.50 -15.42 -17.65
N LYS A 244 -2.89 -16.65 -17.32
CA LYS A 244 -2.00 -17.80 -17.25
C LYS A 244 -1.92 -18.46 -18.63
N ILE A 245 -0.72 -18.51 -19.20
CA ILE A 245 -0.42 -19.11 -20.50
C ILE A 245 0.66 -20.17 -20.28
N GLY A 246 0.23 -21.43 -20.11
CA GLY A 246 1.13 -22.52 -19.74
C GLY A 246 1.80 -22.29 -18.37
N PRO A 247 3.15 -22.36 -18.27
CA PRO A 247 3.88 -22.09 -17.03
C PRO A 247 4.04 -20.60 -16.72
N ALA A 248 3.65 -19.72 -17.65
CA ALA A 248 3.77 -18.28 -17.51
C ALA A 248 2.46 -17.65 -17.00
N THR A 249 2.56 -16.66 -16.13
CA THR A 249 1.48 -15.73 -15.80
C THR A 249 1.90 -14.34 -16.28
N LEU A 250 1.10 -13.76 -17.18
CA LEU A 250 1.26 -12.40 -17.65
C LEU A 250 0.23 -11.52 -16.94
N SER A 251 0.62 -10.33 -16.52
CA SER A 251 -0.31 -9.35 -15.95
C SER A 251 0.11 -7.94 -16.34
N GLY A 252 -0.83 -7.01 -16.30
CA GLY A 252 -0.53 -5.62 -16.60
C GLY A 252 -1.74 -4.72 -16.47
N PHE A 253 -1.49 -3.43 -16.67
CA PHE A 253 -2.53 -2.43 -16.79
C PHE A 253 -2.08 -1.28 -17.69
N ALA A 254 -3.05 -0.53 -18.18
CA ALA A 254 -2.87 0.81 -18.73
C ALA A 254 -3.93 1.72 -18.10
N ALA A 255 -3.52 2.89 -17.66
CA ALA A 255 -4.39 3.84 -16.98
C ALA A 255 -4.10 5.27 -17.43
N MET A 256 -5.14 6.10 -17.40
CA MET A 256 -5.07 7.51 -17.72
C MET A 256 -5.81 8.33 -16.68
N GLN A 257 -5.34 9.56 -16.50
CA GLN A 257 -5.93 10.54 -15.61
C GLN A 257 -6.36 11.78 -16.38
N ALA A 258 -7.57 12.23 -16.12
CA ALA A 258 -8.14 13.45 -16.68
C ALA A 258 -8.88 14.23 -15.61
N GLY A 259 -8.87 15.55 -15.67
CA GLY A 259 -9.53 16.37 -14.66
C GLY A 259 -8.92 17.73 -14.54
N HIS A 260 -9.18 18.42 -13.43
CA HIS A 260 -8.61 19.74 -13.20
C HIS A 260 -8.46 20.09 -11.72
N GLN A 261 -7.57 21.04 -11.46
CA GLN A 261 -7.46 21.79 -10.23
C GLN A 261 -7.89 23.23 -10.49
N LYS A 262 -8.86 23.73 -9.73
CA LYS A 262 -9.40 25.08 -9.90
C LYS A 262 -8.39 26.16 -9.46
N LEU A 263 -8.52 27.36 -10.00
CA LEU A 263 -7.89 28.61 -9.48
C LEU A 263 -6.37 28.54 -9.19
N THR A 264 -5.58 27.92 -10.07
CA THR A 264 -4.13 27.70 -9.85
C THR A 264 -3.19 28.49 -10.75
N GLY A 265 -3.68 29.08 -11.84
CA GLY A 265 -2.86 29.86 -12.77
C GLY A 265 -3.06 31.39 -12.66
N PRO A 266 -2.22 32.19 -13.33
CA PRO A 266 -2.39 33.64 -13.43
C PRO A 266 -3.80 33.99 -13.90
N GLY A 267 -4.50 34.87 -13.16
CA GLY A 267 -5.89 35.21 -13.46
C GLY A 267 -6.91 34.13 -13.06
N ASN A 268 -6.59 33.29 -12.07
CA ASN A 268 -7.50 32.28 -11.52
C ASN A 268 -7.91 31.18 -12.52
N THR A 269 -7.02 30.84 -13.46
CA THR A 269 -7.29 29.75 -14.42
C THR A 269 -7.14 28.37 -13.78
N SER A 270 -7.85 27.37 -14.32
CA SER A 270 -7.71 25.97 -13.88
C SER A 270 -6.50 25.28 -14.52
N LYS A 271 -5.89 24.34 -13.80
CA LYS A 271 -4.83 23.44 -14.27
C LYS A 271 -5.44 22.10 -14.65
N GLN A 272 -5.24 21.65 -15.89
CA GLN A 272 -5.80 20.39 -16.41
C GLN A 272 -4.85 19.21 -16.17
N PHE A 273 -5.40 18.06 -15.79
CA PHE A 273 -4.65 16.82 -15.55
C PHE A 273 -4.67 15.89 -16.77
N HIS A 274 -3.51 15.34 -17.12
CA HIS A 274 -3.31 14.40 -18.23
C HIS A 274 -2.23 13.35 -17.89
N GLY A 275 -2.37 12.67 -16.75
CA GLY A 275 -1.43 11.66 -16.27
C GLY A 275 -1.62 10.30 -16.95
N TRP A 276 -0.56 9.50 -17.05
CA TRP A 276 -0.60 8.14 -17.61
C TRP A 276 0.20 7.18 -16.74
N ALA A 277 -0.28 5.95 -16.64
CA ALA A 277 0.45 4.86 -16.01
C ALA A 277 0.26 3.56 -16.79
N ALA A 278 1.30 2.73 -16.83
CA ALA A 278 1.23 1.41 -17.45
C ALA A 278 2.14 0.42 -16.74
N ASN A 279 1.72 -0.84 -16.72
CA ASN A 279 2.51 -1.93 -16.19
C ASN A 279 2.40 -3.17 -17.08
N VAL A 280 3.50 -3.89 -17.22
CA VAL A 280 3.51 -5.28 -17.69
C VAL A 280 4.41 -6.09 -16.79
N ALA A 281 3.99 -7.30 -16.45
CA ALA A 281 4.77 -8.23 -15.65
C ALA A 281 4.55 -9.66 -16.12
N ALA A 282 5.61 -10.45 -16.05
CA ALA A 282 5.61 -11.87 -16.36
C ALA A 282 6.22 -12.64 -15.19
N LYS A 283 5.59 -13.75 -14.82
CA LYS A 283 6.12 -14.75 -13.88
C LYS A 283 6.14 -16.10 -14.56
N VAL A 284 7.25 -16.81 -14.51
CA VAL A 284 7.39 -18.13 -15.14
C VAL A 284 7.97 -19.09 -14.13
N ALA A 285 7.29 -20.22 -13.92
CA ALA A 285 7.86 -21.32 -13.15
C ALA A 285 9.14 -21.81 -13.86
N ALA A 286 10.28 -21.74 -13.18
CA ALA A 286 11.59 -22.09 -13.73
C ALA A 286 12.41 -22.83 -12.67
N GLY A 287 12.67 -24.12 -12.89
CA GLY A 287 13.39 -24.97 -11.93
C GLY A 287 12.71 -24.99 -10.54
N PRO A 288 13.47 -24.83 -9.44
CA PRO A 288 12.90 -24.82 -8.08
C PRO A 288 12.21 -23.49 -7.70
N GLY A 289 12.00 -22.58 -8.65
CA GLY A 289 11.57 -21.22 -8.35
C GLY A 289 10.69 -20.58 -9.42
N THR A 290 10.55 -19.27 -9.30
CA THR A 290 9.80 -18.43 -10.24
C THR A 290 10.70 -17.31 -10.76
N ALA A 291 10.94 -17.28 -12.07
CA ALA A 291 11.56 -16.15 -12.73
C ALA A 291 10.51 -15.05 -12.96
N LYS A 292 10.89 -13.80 -12.75
CA LYS A 292 10.00 -12.64 -12.82
C LYS A 292 10.64 -11.54 -13.65
N ALA A 293 9.83 -10.87 -14.44
CA ALA A 293 10.19 -9.62 -15.11
C ALA A 293 9.03 -8.64 -14.98
N SER A 294 9.31 -7.36 -14.74
CA SER A 294 8.27 -6.33 -14.70
C SER A 294 8.77 -5.02 -15.28
N PHE A 295 7.84 -4.24 -15.83
CA PHE A 295 8.05 -2.86 -16.22
C PHE A 295 6.87 -2.03 -15.74
N LEU A 296 7.15 -0.95 -15.04
CA LEU A 296 6.18 0.07 -14.64
C LEU A 296 6.58 1.40 -15.26
N PHE A 297 5.60 2.16 -15.70
CA PHE A 297 5.73 3.55 -16.09
C PHE A 297 4.64 4.37 -15.42
N THR A 298 5.00 5.50 -14.80
CA THR A 298 4.08 6.57 -14.39
C THR A 298 4.62 7.91 -14.87
N SER A 299 3.78 8.67 -15.56
CA SER A 299 4.23 9.90 -16.21
C SER A 299 4.68 10.95 -15.19
N GLY A 300 5.67 11.75 -15.59
CA GLY A 300 6.06 12.97 -14.89
C GLY A 300 5.43 14.21 -15.53
N ASN A 301 5.44 15.33 -14.82
CA ASN A 301 5.01 16.59 -15.42
C ASN A 301 6.12 17.20 -16.28
N ASN A 302 5.97 17.14 -17.60
CA ASN A 302 6.84 17.79 -18.57
C ASN A 302 6.15 18.96 -19.28
N SER A 303 5.09 19.53 -18.69
CA SER A 303 4.44 20.72 -19.22
C SER A 303 5.22 21.98 -18.84
N THR A 304 5.48 22.84 -19.81
CA THR A 304 5.98 24.21 -19.59
C THR A 304 4.87 25.20 -19.25
N SER A 305 3.60 24.82 -19.48
CA SER A 305 2.43 25.63 -19.12
C SER A 305 1.92 25.23 -17.74
N GLY A 306 1.74 26.21 -16.85
CA GLY A 306 1.12 26.02 -15.54
C GLY A 306 -0.36 25.58 -15.60
N SER A 307 -1.00 25.73 -16.76
CA SER A 307 -2.39 25.31 -17.01
C SER A 307 -2.52 23.82 -17.34
N HIS A 308 -1.41 23.09 -17.51
CA HIS A 308 -1.42 21.65 -17.77
C HIS A 308 -0.46 20.93 -16.83
N TYR A 309 -0.89 19.79 -16.33
CA TYR A 309 -0.09 18.88 -15.54
C TYR A 309 -0.18 17.46 -16.10
N LYS A 310 0.94 16.96 -16.59
CA LYS A 310 1.04 15.66 -17.28
C LYS A 310 1.55 14.53 -16.38
N GLY A 311 1.83 14.84 -15.11
CA GLY A 311 2.28 13.84 -14.14
C GLY A 311 1.13 12.94 -13.67
N TRP A 312 1.45 11.69 -13.37
CA TRP A 312 0.56 10.78 -12.69
C TRP A 312 0.37 11.22 -11.23
N ILE A 313 -0.88 11.36 -10.79
CA ILE A 313 -1.23 11.74 -9.43
C ILE A 313 -1.62 10.49 -8.65
N THR A 314 -1.09 10.34 -7.44
CA THR A 314 -1.43 9.24 -6.54
C THR A 314 -2.12 9.78 -5.28
N SER A 315 -2.78 8.91 -4.53
CA SER A 315 -3.38 9.24 -3.24
C SER A 315 -2.37 9.56 -2.12
N THR A 316 -1.07 9.64 -2.43
CA THR A 316 0.09 9.68 -1.49
C THR A 316 0.28 8.43 -0.61
N VAL A 317 -0.70 7.52 -0.59
CA VAL A 317 -0.63 6.20 0.04
C VAL A 317 -0.83 5.14 -1.04
N ASN A 318 0.26 4.85 -1.74
CA ASN A 318 0.36 3.95 -2.90
C ASN A 318 1.60 3.06 -2.76
N SER A 319 1.72 1.99 -3.54
CA SER A 319 2.91 1.14 -3.58
C SER A 319 3.00 0.39 -4.92
N TYR A 320 4.17 -0.15 -5.23
CA TYR A 320 4.37 -1.03 -6.37
C TYR A 320 5.25 -2.22 -5.98
N ASN A 321 4.60 -3.31 -5.60
CA ASN A 321 5.29 -4.48 -5.03
C ASN A 321 5.81 -5.46 -6.10
N GLU A 322 5.27 -5.42 -7.32
CA GLU A 322 5.62 -6.37 -8.40
C GLU A 322 7.11 -6.33 -8.76
N GLY A 323 7.74 -5.15 -8.60
CA GLY A 323 9.15 -4.98 -8.90
C GLY A 323 10.09 -5.69 -7.91
N GLY A 324 9.65 -6.01 -6.70
CA GLY A 324 10.49 -6.62 -5.66
C GLY A 324 11.62 -5.71 -5.15
N MET A 325 11.61 -4.43 -5.49
CA MET A 325 12.63 -3.45 -5.09
C MET A 325 12.53 -3.14 -3.59
N MET A 326 13.63 -2.70 -2.98
CA MET A 326 13.73 -2.30 -1.58
C MET A 326 14.13 -0.83 -1.41
N ILE A 327 14.82 -0.23 -2.38
CA ILE A 327 15.33 1.15 -2.32
C ILE A 327 14.66 2.04 -3.37
N LEU A 328 14.56 1.58 -4.61
CA LEU A 328 14.21 2.37 -5.79
C LEU A 328 12.76 2.86 -5.76
N ALA A 329 11.82 1.94 -5.52
CA ALA A 329 10.39 2.19 -5.52
C ALA A 329 9.76 1.56 -4.28
N ARG A 330 8.67 2.17 -3.77
CA ARG A 330 7.98 1.68 -2.58
C ARG A 330 7.45 0.26 -2.77
N ASN A 331 7.90 -0.63 -1.90
CA ASN A 331 7.42 -1.99 -1.80
C ASN A 331 7.02 -2.32 -0.36
N THR A 332 5.72 -2.30 -0.10
CA THR A 332 5.19 -2.57 1.23
C THR A 332 5.28 -4.05 1.63
N ALA A 333 5.50 -4.96 0.68
CA ALA A 333 5.70 -6.39 0.98
C ALA A 333 7.07 -6.66 1.64
N ASN A 334 8.06 -5.82 1.35
CA ASN A 334 9.42 -5.90 1.90
C ASN A 334 9.64 -4.95 3.09
N SER A 335 8.62 -4.16 3.47
CA SER A 335 8.70 -3.15 4.52
C SER A 335 8.40 -3.77 5.89
N PRO A 336 9.40 -3.95 6.77
CA PRO A 336 9.18 -4.53 8.09
C PRO A 336 8.42 -3.62 9.06
N GLY A 337 8.44 -2.30 8.83
CA GLY A 337 7.87 -1.29 9.71
C GLY A 337 7.18 -0.15 8.96
N SER A 338 6.92 0.95 9.66
CA SER A 338 6.38 2.22 9.12
C SER A 338 7.48 3.17 8.62
N THR A 339 8.75 2.84 8.88
CA THR A 339 9.91 3.74 8.82
C THR A 339 10.85 3.49 7.64
N ASP A 340 10.29 3.03 6.54
CA ASP A 340 11.04 2.85 5.31
C ASP A 340 11.01 4.10 4.43
N ARG A 341 12.19 4.50 3.99
CA ARG A 341 12.39 5.45 2.89
C ARG A 341 12.72 4.75 1.59
N TYR A 342 12.40 5.42 0.50
CA TYR A 342 12.62 4.97 -0.87
C TYR A 342 13.08 6.15 -1.72
N ILE A 343 13.83 5.92 -2.79
CA ILE A 343 14.15 6.99 -3.76
C ILE A 343 12.84 7.61 -4.29
N ARG A 344 11.84 6.77 -4.56
CA ARG A 344 10.47 7.16 -4.87
C ARG A 344 9.50 6.36 -4.01
N ARG A 345 9.06 6.94 -2.90
CA ARG A 345 8.00 6.41 -2.04
C ARG A 345 6.65 6.51 -2.73
N ASN A 346 6.36 7.65 -3.32
CA ASN A 346 5.18 7.81 -4.18
C ASN A 346 5.50 7.34 -5.59
N VAL A 347 4.67 6.45 -6.11
CA VAL A 347 4.77 5.86 -7.44
C VAL A 347 4.28 6.86 -8.50
N THR A 348 5.02 7.94 -8.67
CA THR A 348 4.80 9.01 -9.65
C THR A 348 6.12 9.45 -10.26
N ASN A 349 6.09 9.91 -11.51
CA ASN A 349 7.26 10.30 -12.27
C ASN A 349 8.39 9.26 -12.16
N ILE A 350 8.05 8.00 -12.41
CA ILE A 350 9.00 6.89 -12.37
C ILE A 350 8.72 5.88 -13.48
N ALA A 351 9.78 5.44 -14.15
CA ALA A 351 9.77 4.21 -14.92
C ALA A 351 10.71 3.21 -14.23
N VAL A 352 10.26 1.98 -13.99
CA VAL A 352 11.04 0.92 -13.35
C VAL A 352 10.97 -0.33 -14.20
N ALA A 353 12.12 -0.85 -14.60
CA ALA A 353 12.25 -2.22 -15.12
C ALA A 353 12.86 -3.10 -14.03
N SER A 354 12.38 -4.32 -13.86
CA SER A 354 12.98 -5.28 -12.94
C SER A 354 13.01 -6.70 -13.49
N LEU A 355 14.01 -7.45 -13.05
CA LEU A 355 14.17 -8.88 -13.23
C LEU A 355 14.36 -9.50 -11.84
N GLY A 356 13.83 -10.70 -11.61
CA GLY A 356 14.02 -11.37 -10.33
C GLY A 356 13.81 -12.88 -10.42
N TYR A 357 14.24 -13.57 -9.36
CA TYR A 357 14.07 -15.00 -9.22
C TYR A 357 13.78 -15.35 -7.76
N ASP A 358 12.65 -16.00 -7.52
CA ASP A 358 12.23 -16.49 -6.20
C ASP A 358 12.50 -17.99 -6.14
N ALA A 359 13.60 -18.40 -5.51
CA ALA A 359 14.05 -19.78 -5.40
C ALA A 359 13.52 -20.43 -4.11
N LYS A 360 12.83 -21.57 -4.24
CA LYS A 360 12.54 -22.45 -3.09
C LYS A 360 13.65 -23.51 -3.00
N LEU A 361 14.69 -23.24 -2.22
CA LEU A 361 15.85 -24.12 -2.09
C LEU A 361 15.53 -25.40 -1.30
N SER A 362 14.63 -25.31 -0.33
CA SER A 362 14.05 -26.46 0.40
C SER A 362 12.66 -26.09 0.94
N ASP A 363 12.04 -26.98 1.71
CA ASP A 363 10.77 -26.65 2.39
C ASP A 363 10.90 -25.56 3.46
N LYS A 364 12.12 -25.35 3.98
CA LYS A 364 12.40 -24.35 5.02
C LYS A 364 13.18 -23.15 4.51
N LEU A 365 14.01 -23.30 3.49
CA LEU A 365 14.92 -22.28 2.99
C LEU A 365 14.46 -21.74 1.62
N TYR A 366 14.40 -20.41 1.49
CA TYR A 366 14.16 -19.73 0.21
C TYR A 366 15.18 -18.61 -0.01
N LEU A 367 15.35 -18.22 -1.27
CA LEU A 367 16.22 -17.13 -1.71
C LEU A 367 15.53 -16.34 -2.82
N ASN A 368 15.35 -15.05 -2.63
CA ASN A 368 14.77 -14.14 -3.62
C ASN A 368 15.84 -13.12 -4.03
N GLY A 369 16.13 -13.01 -5.31
CA GLY A 369 17.05 -12.01 -5.84
C GLY A 369 16.37 -11.15 -6.88
N ASN A 370 16.59 -9.83 -6.84
CA ASN A 370 16.04 -8.91 -7.84
C ASN A 370 17.10 -7.89 -8.30
N LEU A 371 16.98 -7.50 -9.57
CA LEU A 371 17.74 -6.44 -10.23
C LEU A 371 16.72 -5.46 -10.81
N GLY A 372 16.87 -4.17 -10.53
CA GLY A 372 15.98 -3.13 -11.03
C GLY A 372 16.72 -1.93 -11.58
N PHE A 373 16.07 -1.23 -12.50
CA PHE A 373 16.56 -0.04 -13.17
C PHE A 373 15.47 1.03 -13.11
N GLY A 374 15.83 2.26 -12.73
CA GLY A 374 14.88 3.35 -12.59
C GLY A 374 15.20 4.57 -13.44
N TRP A 375 14.17 5.23 -13.96
CA TRP A 375 14.24 6.50 -14.67
C TRP A 375 13.16 7.46 -14.19
N THR A 376 13.38 8.77 -14.40
CA THR A 376 12.38 9.83 -14.20
C THR A 376 11.78 10.25 -15.56
N PRO A 377 10.54 9.85 -15.92
CA PRO A 377 9.94 10.15 -17.23
C PRO A 377 9.82 11.64 -17.58
N ALA A 378 9.82 12.52 -16.57
CA ALA A 378 10.07 13.94 -16.77
C ALA A 378 11.18 14.40 -15.82
N SER A 379 12.22 15.01 -16.37
CA SER A 379 13.25 15.73 -15.62
C SER A 379 12.60 16.90 -14.86
N GLY A 380 12.49 16.80 -13.53
CA GLY A 380 12.12 17.93 -12.67
C GLY A 380 13.33 18.84 -12.37
N GLU A 381 13.18 19.79 -11.42
CA GLU A 381 14.20 20.77 -10.99
C GLU A 381 15.54 20.18 -10.45
N VAL A 382 15.67 18.86 -10.41
CA VAL A 382 16.91 18.15 -10.02
C VAL A 382 17.98 18.22 -11.12
N ALA A 383 17.62 18.68 -12.32
CA ALA A 383 18.47 18.68 -13.50
C ALA A 383 19.64 19.70 -13.43
N LYS A 384 20.67 19.38 -12.64
CA LYS A 384 22.03 19.82 -12.99
C LYS A 384 22.59 19.02 -14.18
N ASN A 385 22.03 17.85 -14.48
CA ASN A 385 22.55 16.92 -15.51
C ASN A 385 21.52 16.58 -16.59
N SER A 386 22.03 16.11 -17.73
CA SER A 386 21.26 15.71 -18.92
C SER A 386 20.74 14.26 -18.90
N SER A 387 20.68 13.61 -17.74
CA SER A 387 20.26 12.19 -17.64
C SER A 387 19.06 12.01 -16.73
N ASP A 388 18.07 11.25 -17.22
CA ASP A 388 16.90 10.83 -16.44
C ASP A 388 17.09 9.49 -15.74
N PHE A 389 18.27 8.87 -15.84
CA PHE A 389 18.55 7.59 -15.23
C PHE A 389 18.80 7.75 -13.73
N MET A 390 17.90 7.20 -12.90
CA MET A 390 17.97 7.26 -11.45
C MET A 390 19.03 6.30 -10.90
N GLY A 391 19.17 5.12 -11.50
CA GLY A 391 20.16 4.14 -11.07
C GLY A 391 19.71 2.68 -11.22
N THR A 392 20.58 1.79 -10.76
CA THR A 392 20.38 0.34 -10.74
C THR A 392 20.36 -0.15 -9.30
N GLU A 393 19.35 -0.91 -8.91
CA GLU A 393 19.28 -1.59 -7.61
C GLU A 393 19.49 -3.09 -7.77
N MET A 394 20.30 -3.67 -6.90
CA MET A 394 20.35 -5.11 -6.66
C MET A 394 19.87 -5.38 -5.24
N ASN A 395 18.98 -6.35 -5.07
CA ASN A 395 18.58 -6.81 -3.75
C ASN A 395 18.48 -8.33 -3.65
N LEU A 396 18.64 -8.81 -2.42
CA LEU A 396 18.60 -10.20 -2.05
C LEU A 396 17.82 -10.34 -0.74
N GLU A 397 16.97 -11.36 -0.66
CA GLU A 397 16.33 -11.81 0.56
C GLU A 397 16.54 -13.32 0.69
N THR A 398 16.90 -13.78 1.87
CA THR A 398 16.87 -15.20 2.22
C THR A 398 16.09 -15.37 3.50
N GLY A 399 15.40 -16.51 3.64
CA GLY A 399 14.72 -16.81 4.89
C GLY A 399 14.63 -18.29 5.19
N TYR A 400 14.64 -18.58 6.48
CA TYR A 400 14.55 -19.92 7.04
C TYR A 400 13.33 -20.05 7.95
N LYS A 401 12.44 -20.98 7.61
CA LYS A 401 11.28 -21.34 8.44
C LYS A 401 11.74 -22.19 9.62
N VAL A 402 11.88 -21.55 10.78
CA VAL A 402 12.20 -22.23 12.05
C VAL A 402 11.03 -23.12 12.45
N TYR A 403 9.82 -22.56 12.38
CA TYR A 403 8.55 -23.26 12.53
C TYR A 403 7.64 -22.94 11.34
N SER A 404 6.48 -23.62 11.26
CA SER A 404 5.47 -23.34 10.21
C SER A 404 5.03 -21.87 10.18
N ASN A 405 5.10 -21.22 11.34
CA ASN A 405 4.60 -19.87 11.57
C ASN A 405 5.66 -18.90 12.09
N LEU A 406 6.94 -19.30 12.14
CA LEU A 406 8.07 -18.43 12.50
C LEU A 406 9.16 -18.53 11.43
N THR A 407 9.48 -17.40 10.80
CA THR A 407 10.54 -17.29 9.79
C THR A 407 11.58 -16.26 10.22
N LEU A 408 12.86 -16.65 10.16
CA LEU A 408 13.98 -15.70 10.25
C LEU A 408 14.39 -15.30 8.84
N LYS A 409 14.66 -14.01 8.60
CA LYS A 409 15.03 -13.49 7.28
C LYS A 409 16.26 -12.59 7.37
N ALA A 410 17.03 -12.57 6.29
CA ALA A 410 18.04 -11.56 6.04
C ALA A 410 17.75 -10.92 4.68
N GLN A 411 17.77 -9.59 4.64
CA GLN A 411 17.62 -8.81 3.41
C GLN A 411 18.83 -7.91 3.22
N ALA A 412 19.22 -7.69 1.97
CA ALA A 412 20.23 -6.72 1.60
C ALA A 412 19.87 -6.07 0.27
N ALA A 413 20.09 -4.77 0.15
CA ALA A 413 19.93 -4.03 -1.09
C ALA A 413 21.04 -2.98 -1.25
N TYR A 414 21.48 -2.80 -2.48
CA TYR A 414 22.48 -1.81 -2.87
C TYR A 414 22.03 -1.16 -4.18
N MET A 415 22.06 0.17 -4.23
CA MET A 415 21.70 0.91 -5.43
C MET A 415 22.86 1.76 -5.91
N ILE A 416 23.26 1.55 -7.17
CA ILE A 416 24.19 2.40 -7.89
C ILE A 416 23.40 3.58 -8.45
N LEU A 417 23.66 4.78 -7.95
CA LEU A 417 23.00 5.99 -8.42
C LEU A 417 23.40 6.29 -9.88
N GLY A 418 22.41 6.65 -10.68
CA GLY A 418 22.57 6.97 -12.09
C GLY A 418 22.90 8.44 -12.35
N GLY A 419 22.98 8.80 -13.63
CA GLY A 419 23.34 10.14 -14.09
C GLY A 419 22.43 11.27 -13.60
N LEU A 420 21.20 10.96 -13.18
CA LEU A 420 20.28 11.93 -12.56
C LEU A 420 20.90 12.61 -11.33
N TYR A 421 21.71 11.87 -10.56
CA TYR A 421 22.30 12.34 -9.30
C TYR A 421 23.76 12.77 -9.43
N LYS A 422 24.34 12.75 -10.63
CA LYS A 422 25.74 13.11 -10.84
C LYS A 422 26.03 14.53 -10.29
N ASP A 423 27.16 14.76 -9.64
CA ASP A 423 27.57 16.12 -9.24
C ASP A 423 26.55 16.88 -8.35
N THR A 424 25.69 16.14 -7.62
CA THR A 424 24.63 16.73 -6.77
C THR A 424 24.96 16.75 -5.27
N ALA A 425 26.15 16.36 -4.82
CA ALA A 425 26.51 16.42 -3.40
C ALA A 425 26.70 17.88 -2.87
N THR A 426 26.46 18.12 -1.57
CA THR A 426 26.35 19.47 -0.96
C THR A 426 27.69 20.14 -0.72
N ASN A 427 28.74 19.36 -0.53
CA ASN A 427 30.05 19.87 -0.11
C ASN A 427 31.01 20.06 -1.28
N ASP A 428 30.61 19.60 -2.47
CA ASP A 428 31.35 19.73 -3.70
C ASP A 428 30.40 19.42 -4.87
N ALA A 429 30.06 20.44 -5.65
CA ALA A 429 29.21 20.30 -6.83
C ALA A 429 29.90 19.55 -7.98
N THR A 430 31.08 18.94 -7.75
CA THR A 430 31.77 18.01 -8.66
C THR A 430 31.77 16.57 -8.13
N LYS A 431 31.11 16.32 -6.99
CA LYS A 431 31.02 14.98 -6.39
C LYS A 431 29.63 14.39 -6.52
N ASN A 432 29.62 13.10 -6.78
CA ASN A 432 28.42 12.29 -6.74
C ASN A 432 28.02 12.02 -5.28
N PRO A 433 26.71 11.93 -4.98
CA PRO A 433 26.24 11.38 -3.73
C PRO A 433 26.69 9.93 -3.51
N GLU A 434 26.70 9.50 -2.25
CA GLU A 434 26.97 8.12 -1.90
C GLU A 434 25.82 7.19 -2.33
N ASN A 435 26.18 6.02 -2.85
CA ASN A 435 25.23 4.98 -3.23
C ASN A 435 24.47 4.45 -2.00
N PRO A 436 23.11 4.46 -2.00
CA PRO A 436 22.35 4.01 -0.85
C PRO A 436 22.36 2.48 -0.74
N TYR A 437 22.44 2.00 0.50
CA TYR A 437 22.34 0.58 0.82
C TYR A 437 21.55 0.34 2.11
N THR A 438 20.97 -0.85 2.22
CA THR A 438 20.35 -1.32 3.45
C THR A 438 20.57 -2.81 3.63
N MET A 439 20.78 -3.24 4.87
CA MET A 439 20.76 -4.62 5.29
C MET A 439 19.80 -4.75 6.46
N ARG A 440 19.04 -5.85 6.50
CA ARG A 440 18.04 -6.09 7.53
C ARG A 440 18.11 -7.52 8.04
N LEU A 441 17.91 -7.68 9.33
CA LEU A 441 17.69 -8.97 9.99
C LEU A 441 16.29 -8.97 10.57
N LEU A 442 15.48 -9.96 10.22
CA LEU A 442 14.07 -9.99 10.58
C LEU A 442 13.68 -11.31 11.24
N ALA A 443 12.73 -11.22 12.17
CA ALA A 443 11.91 -12.35 12.60
C ALA A 443 10.45 -12.04 12.31
N ALA A 444 9.74 -12.99 11.69
CA ALA A 444 8.34 -12.86 11.34
C ALA A 444 7.58 -14.05 11.91
N PHE A 445 6.71 -13.79 12.87
CA PHE A 445 5.78 -14.73 13.48
C PHE A 445 4.36 -14.43 13.01
N ALA A 446 3.57 -15.45 12.73
CA ALA A 446 2.14 -15.35 12.45
C ALA A 446 1.38 -16.37 13.30
N PHE A 447 0.12 -16.10 13.63
CA PHE A 447 -0.73 -17.04 14.37
C PHE A 447 -2.19 -16.92 13.95
#